data_AF-A0A1E4CMN8-F1
#
_entry.id   AF-A0A1E4CMN8-F1
#
_cell.length_a   1.000
_cell.length_b   1.000
_cell.length_c   1.000
_cell.angle_alpha   90.00
_cell.angle_beta   90.00
_cell.angle_gamma   90.00
#
_symmetry.space_group_name_H-M   'P 1'
#
loop_
_entity.id
_entity.type
_entity.pdbx_description
1 polymer ?
#
loop_
_entity_poly.entity_id
_entity_poly.type
_entity_poly.pdbx_seq_one_letter_code
_entity_poly.pdbx_strand_id
1 'polypeptide(L)'
;MADDKRKRVRTRDVVADGLYIASAATRLRLKNAILIHILADGEDFDPDLYLGEARSALKSLAEEAEADAAARERERKIARTRHSDSDGTHDYRSRDVRNLRRREKQSLHVAHQLRLRAADDAELHKLIADARAAAWTEVAKNIDRTLRIEASRPDLEPDYARMRSARMQALQLVDLPKLRAHLRSTRTQKQLREAGELPDILPADVLPAGAIDPGELE
;
A
#
# COMPACT_ATOMS: atom_id res chain seq x y z
N MET A 1 -40.38 18.51 3.98
CA MET A 1 -39.16 18.82 3.20
C MET A 1 -37.85 18.74 4.00
N ALA A 2 -37.80 19.08 5.29
CA ALA A 2 -36.54 19.07 6.07
C ALA A 2 -35.92 17.67 6.29
N ASP A 3 -36.72 16.62 6.49
CA ASP A 3 -36.24 15.25 6.74
C ASP A 3 -35.63 14.60 5.49
N ASP A 4 -36.20 14.85 4.30
CA ASP A 4 -35.63 14.37 3.03
C ASP A 4 -34.28 15.06 2.72
N LYS A 5 -34.16 16.35 3.04
CA LYS A 5 -32.89 17.10 2.92
C LYS A 5 -31.80 16.50 3.82
N ARG A 6 -32.11 16.19 5.10
CA ARG A 6 -31.15 15.56 6.03
C ARG A 6 -30.72 14.16 5.59
N LYS A 7 -31.65 13.36 5.05
CA LYS A 7 -31.34 12.01 4.54
C LYS A 7 -30.41 12.03 3.32
N ARG A 8 -30.60 13.00 2.42
CA ARG A 8 -29.72 13.21 1.26
C ARG A 8 -28.30 13.63 1.67
N VAL A 9 -28.17 14.52 2.66
CA VAL A 9 -26.88 14.94 3.22
C VAL A 9 -26.11 13.74 3.77
N ARG A 10 -26.71 12.95 4.67
CA ARG A 10 -26.07 11.74 5.23
C ARG A 10 -25.65 10.71 4.19
N THR A 11 -26.37 10.62 3.07
CA THR A 11 -26.01 9.70 1.98
C THR A 11 -24.78 10.19 1.23
N ARG A 12 -24.68 11.51 1.00
CA ARG A 12 -23.51 12.13 0.38
C ARG A 12 -22.27 11.99 1.25
N ASP A 13 -22.43 12.14 2.56
CA ASP A 13 -21.33 11.99 3.53
C ASP A 13 -20.74 10.57 3.47
N VAL A 14 -21.59 9.54 3.53
CA VAL A 14 -21.13 8.13 3.44
C VAL A 14 -20.47 7.81 2.09
N VAL A 15 -20.97 8.35 0.98
CA VAL A 15 -20.34 8.15 -0.34
C VAL A 15 -19.00 8.88 -0.42
N ALA A 16 -18.92 10.09 0.14
CA ALA A 16 -17.66 10.84 0.22
C ALA A 16 -16.62 10.11 1.07
N ASP A 17 -17.03 9.54 2.20
CA ASP A 17 -16.18 8.72 3.06
C ASP A 17 -15.70 7.46 2.32
N GLY A 18 -16.59 6.74 1.63
CA GLY A 18 -16.22 5.58 0.82
C GLY A 18 -15.22 5.92 -0.29
N LEU A 19 -15.40 7.06 -0.95
CA LEU A 19 -14.46 7.56 -1.95
C LEU A 19 -13.13 7.98 -1.34
N TYR A 20 -13.12 8.57 -0.15
CA TYR A 20 -11.90 8.93 0.57
C TYR A 20 -11.09 7.68 0.94
N ILE A 21 -11.74 6.65 1.47
CA ILE A 21 -11.11 5.37 1.82
C ILE A 21 -10.52 4.71 0.56
N ALA A 22 -11.27 4.67 -0.53
CA ALA A 22 -10.81 4.10 -1.79
C ALA A 22 -9.59 4.86 -2.35
N SER A 23 -9.61 6.19 -2.30
CA SER A 23 -8.45 7.02 -2.68
C SER A 23 -7.24 6.76 -1.79
N ALA A 24 -7.43 6.61 -0.48
CA ALA A 24 -6.34 6.28 0.44
C ALA A 24 -5.75 4.88 0.18
N ALA A 25 -6.60 3.87 -0.05
CA ALA A 25 -6.17 2.52 -0.39
C ALA A 25 -5.39 2.48 -1.71
N THR A 26 -5.88 3.19 -2.73
CA THR A 26 -5.20 3.29 -4.02
C THR A 26 -3.86 4.01 -3.89
N ARG A 27 -3.82 5.12 -3.14
CA ARG A 27 -2.57 5.85 -2.86
C ARG A 27 -1.56 4.97 -2.14
N LEU A 28 -1.98 4.17 -1.17
CA LEU A 28 -1.11 3.23 -0.46
C LEU A 28 -0.52 2.17 -1.40
N ARG A 29 -1.36 1.59 -2.27
CA ARG A 29 -0.92 0.62 -3.28
C ARG A 29 0.11 1.23 -4.22
N LEU A 30 -0.20 2.38 -4.81
CA LEU A 30 0.70 3.12 -5.71
C LEU A 30 2.00 3.51 -5.03
N LYS A 31 1.93 3.99 -3.78
CA LYS A 31 3.12 4.33 -2.99
C LYS A 31 4.05 3.12 -2.87
N ASN A 32 3.50 1.95 -2.55
CA ASN A 32 4.29 0.73 -2.41
C ASN A 32 4.91 0.31 -3.75
N ALA A 33 4.15 0.39 -4.86
CA ALA A 33 4.67 0.12 -6.19
C ALA A 33 5.82 1.07 -6.56
N ILE A 34 5.63 2.39 -6.34
CA ILE A 34 6.66 3.41 -6.59
C ILE A 34 7.92 3.15 -5.75
N LEU A 35 7.78 2.82 -4.46
CA LEU A 35 8.93 2.49 -3.61
C LEU A 35 9.71 1.28 -4.14
N ILE A 36 9.01 0.23 -4.56
CA ILE A 36 9.66 -0.96 -5.12
C ILE A 36 10.43 -0.60 -6.39
N HIS A 37 9.83 0.17 -7.30
CA HIS A 37 10.48 0.60 -8.53
C HIS A 37 11.70 1.49 -8.29
N ILE A 38 11.59 2.48 -7.40
CA ILE A 38 12.72 3.37 -7.03
C ILE A 38 13.89 2.54 -6.47
N LEU A 39 13.60 1.56 -5.61
CA LEU A 39 14.63 0.73 -4.98
C LEU A 39 15.23 -0.32 -5.92
N ALA A 40 14.45 -0.84 -6.88
CA ALA A 40 14.89 -1.90 -7.78
C ALA A 40 15.64 -1.37 -9.01
N ASP A 41 15.17 -0.27 -9.60
CA ASP A 41 15.59 0.13 -10.95
C ASP A 41 16.43 1.42 -10.97
N GLY A 42 16.31 2.29 -9.96
CA GLY A 42 17.06 3.55 -9.89
C GLY A 42 16.77 4.51 -11.05
N GLU A 43 15.66 4.31 -11.76
CA GLU A 43 15.25 5.07 -12.93
C GLU A 43 14.53 6.38 -12.57
N ASP A 44 14.51 7.31 -13.53
CA ASP A 44 13.74 8.54 -13.44
C ASP A 44 12.24 8.22 -13.35
N PHE A 45 11.53 8.91 -12.44
CA PHE A 45 10.10 8.69 -12.24
C PHE A 45 9.29 9.17 -13.45
N ASP A 46 8.58 8.23 -14.10
CA ASP A 46 7.58 8.51 -15.13
C ASP A 46 6.16 8.22 -14.59
N PRO A 47 5.27 9.23 -14.45
CA PRO A 47 3.90 9.02 -13.98
C PRO A 47 3.06 8.13 -14.91
N ASP A 48 3.35 8.11 -16.21
CA ASP A 48 2.52 7.43 -17.20
C ASP A 48 2.61 5.89 -17.03
N LEU A 49 3.74 5.39 -16.51
CA LEU A 49 3.91 3.98 -16.16
C LEU A 49 2.92 3.49 -15.10
N TYR A 50 2.47 4.39 -14.22
CA TYR A 50 1.57 4.04 -13.10
C TYR A 50 0.09 4.22 -13.42
N LEU A 51 -0.26 4.77 -14.60
CA LEU A 51 -1.66 4.96 -15.02
C LEU A 51 -2.43 3.65 -15.06
N GLY A 52 -1.82 2.60 -15.60
CA GLY A 52 -2.43 1.27 -15.69
C GLY A 52 -2.75 0.70 -14.32
N GLU A 53 -1.81 0.81 -13.38
CA GLU A 53 -2.00 0.32 -12.02
C GLU A 53 -3.03 1.14 -11.24
N ALA A 54 -2.98 2.48 -11.33
CA ALA A 54 -3.95 3.36 -10.68
C ALA A 54 -5.37 3.08 -11.18
N ARG A 55 -5.53 2.92 -12.50
CA ARG A 55 -6.80 2.57 -13.13
C ARG A 55 -7.28 1.19 -12.67
N SER A 56 -6.40 0.20 -12.66
CA SER A 56 -6.74 -1.16 -12.20
C SER A 56 -7.19 -1.14 -10.74
N ALA A 57 -6.50 -0.41 -9.86
CA ALA A 57 -6.83 -0.34 -8.46
C ALA A 57 -8.23 0.26 -8.21
N LEU A 58 -8.56 1.37 -8.88
CA LEU A 58 -9.91 1.96 -8.77
C LEU A 58 -11.00 1.06 -9.37
N LYS A 59 -10.72 0.35 -10.47
CA LYS A 59 -11.65 -0.62 -11.05
C LYS A 59 -11.92 -1.80 -10.12
N SER A 60 -10.89 -2.37 -9.50
CA SER A 60 -11.04 -3.45 -8.51
C SER A 60 -11.89 -2.99 -7.32
N LEU A 61 -11.64 -1.79 -6.78
CA LEU A 61 -12.47 -1.25 -5.69
C LEU A 61 -13.93 -0.98 -6.12
N ALA A 62 -14.15 -0.61 -7.39
CA ALA A 62 -15.50 -0.46 -7.92
C ALA A 62 -16.23 -1.81 -8.03
N GLU A 63 -15.53 -2.86 -8.47
CA GLU A 63 -16.05 -4.23 -8.55
C GLU A 63 -16.41 -4.78 -7.15
N GLU A 64 -15.56 -4.53 -6.16
CA GLU A 64 -15.84 -4.87 -4.76
C GLU A 64 -17.10 -4.17 -4.24
N ALA A 65 -17.24 -2.86 -4.50
CA ALA A 65 -18.42 -2.10 -4.11
C ALA A 65 -19.71 -2.59 -4.81
N GLU A 66 -19.61 -3.12 -6.03
CA GLU A 66 -20.73 -3.76 -6.72
C GLU A 66 -21.07 -5.13 -6.14
N ALA A 67 -20.07 -5.94 -5.81
CA ALA A 67 -20.27 -7.21 -5.14
C ALA A 67 -20.98 -7.01 -3.79
N ASP A 68 -20.58 -5.98 -3.03
CA ASP A 68 -21.24 -5.55 -1.80
C ASP A 68 -22.70 -5.17 -2.05
N ALA A 69 -22.97 -4.35 -3.07
CA ALA A 69 -24.34 -3.97 -3.41
C ALA A 69 -25.20 -5.20 -3.75
N ALA A 70 -24.67 -6.14 -4.55
CA ALA A 70 -25.36 -7.37 -4.92
C ALA A 70 -25.62 -8.26 -3.69
N ALA A 71 -24.69 -8.34 -2.74
CA ALA A 71 -24.89 -9.03 -1.48
C ALA A 71 -26.03 -8.40 -0.67
N ARG A 72 -26.06 -7.06 -0.53
CA ARG A 72 -27.15 -6.34 0.15
C ARG A 72 -28.50 -6.52 -0.55
N GLU A 73 -28.52 -6.61 -1.87
CA GLU A 73 -29.75 -6.90 -2.60
C GLU A 73 -30.29 -8.29 -2.27
N ARG A 74 -29.42 -9.31 -2.21
CA ARG A 74 -29.80 -10.68 -1.82
C ARG A 74 -30.34 -10.72 -0.40
N GLU A 75 -29.63 -10.11 0.55
CA GLU A 75 -30.08 -9.96 1.94
C GLU A 75 -31.44 -9.28 2.02
N ARG A 76 -31.64 -8.19 1.26
CA ARG A 76 -32.91 -7.45 1.22
C ARG A 76 -34.06 -8.32 0.72
N LYS A 77 -33.84 -9.13 -0.32
CA LYS A 77 -34.87 -10.04 -0.88
C LYS A 77 -35.29 -11.08 0.15
N ILE A 78 -34.34 -11.65 0.88
CA ILE A 78 -34.58 -12.63 1.95
C ILE A 78 -35.28 -11.98 3.15
N ALA A 79 -34.79 -10.83 3.61
CA ALA A 79 -35.34 -10.11 4.75
C ALA A 79 -36.80 -9.69 4.54
N ARG A 80 -37.20 -9.38 3.30
CA ARG A 80 -38.57 -8.94 2.95
C ARG A 80 -39.65 -9.96 3.34
N THR A 81 -39.36 -11.26 3.31
CA THR A 81 -40.34 -12.32 3.63
C THR A 81 -40.29 -12.74 5.10
N ARG A 82 -39.35 -12.22 5.90
CA ARG A 82 -39.16 -12.57 7.31
C ARG A 82 -39.82 -11.53 8.21
N HIS A 83 -40.99 -11.89 8.73
CA HIS A 83 -41.79 -11.02 9.62
C HIS A 83 -41.57 -11.28 11.12
N SER A 84 -40.77 -12.29 11.48
CA SER A 84 -40.42 -12.61 12.86
C SER A 84 -39.29 -11.72 13.40
N ASP A 85 -39.09 -11.80 14.72
CA ASP A 85 -37.97 -11.17 15.41
C ASP A 85 -36.62 -11.79 15.03
N SER A 86 -35.56 -11.02 15.29
CA SER A 86 -34.17 -11.32 14.93
C SER A 86 -33.48 -12.13 16.02
N ASP A 87 -32.86 -13.24 15.66
CA ASP A 87 -32.15 -14.12 16.62
C ASP A 87 -30.63 -13.87 16.65
N GLY A 88 -30.10 -12.97 15.82
CA GLY A 88 -28.67 -12.61 15.81
C GLY A 88 -28.28 -11.38 14.98
N THR A 89 -26.99 -11.02 15.02
CA THR A 89 -26.44 -9.77 14.44
C THR A 89 -26.58 -9.65 12.90
N HIS A 90 -26.60 -10.78 12.20
CA HIS A 90 -26.75 -10.84 10.73
C HIS A 90 -28.08 -11.45 10.29
N ASP A 91 -29.05 -11.54 11.18
CA ASP A 91 -30.38 -12.05 10.89
C ASP A 91 -31.32 -10.92 10.48
N TYR A 92 -31.09 -10.36 9.29
CA TYR A 92 -31.88 -9.25 8.78
C TYR A 92 -33.35 -9.63 8.56
N ARG A 93 -34.26 -8.76 9.00
CA ARG A 93 -35.71 -8.97 8.94
C ARG A 93 -36.42 -7.92 8.09
N SER A 94 -37.74 -8.05 7.93
CA SER A 94 -38.55 -7.14 7.11
C SER A 94 -38.40 -5.66 7.50
N ARG A 95 -38.16 -5.36 8.78
CA ARG A 95 -37.85 -4.01 9.29
C ARG A 95 -36.55 -3.41 8.70
N ASP A 96 -35.58 -4.23 8.34
CA ASP A 96 -34.25 -3.81 7.85
C ASP A 96 -34.21 -3.54 6.35
N VAL A 97 -35.24 -3.95 5.60
CA VAL A 97 -35.33 -3.82 4.13
C VAL A 97 -35.04 -2.41 3.65
N ARG A 98 -35.53 -1.39 4.36
CA ARG A 98 -35.27 0.03 4.01
C ARG A 98 -33.81 0.41 4.20
N ASN A 99 -33.16 -0.10 5.25
CA ASN A 99 -31.75 0.16 5.53
C ASN A 99 -30.86 -0.55 4.49
N LEU A 100 -31.13 -1.83 4.23
CA LEU A 100 -30.42 -2.63 3.21
C LEU A 100 -30.53 -1.98 1.83
N ARG A 101 -31.72 -1.53 1.43
CA ARG A 101 -31.92 -0.79 0.17
C ARG A 101 -31.11 0.51 0.11
N ARG A 102 -30.94 1.21 1.24
CA ARG A 102 -30.13 2.43 1.30
C ARG A 102 -28.65 2.11 1.14
N ARG A 103 -28.15 1.09 1.84
CA ARG A 103 -26.75 0.63 1.76
C ARG A 103 -26.39 0.14 0.37
N GLU A 104 -27.24 -0.67 -0.25
CA GLU A 104 -27.12 -1.11 -1.64
C GLU A 104 -26.94 0.09 -2.59
N LYS A 105 -27.80 1.11 -2.48
CA LYS A 105 -27.69 2.33 -3.30
C LYS A 105 -26.40 3.12 -3.04
N GLN A 106 -25.92 3.13 -1.80
CA GLN A 106 -24.67 3.79 -1.43
C GLN A 106 -23.48 3.09 -2.08
N SER A 107 -23.40 1.76 -1.97
CA SER A 107 -22.34 0.97 -2.59
C SER A 107 -22.33 1.10 -4.11
N LEU A 108 -23.50 1.06 -4.76
CA LEU A 108 -23.60 1.31 -6.21
C LEU A 108 -23.14 2.72 -6.60
N HIS A 109 -23.45 3.73 -5.79
CA HIS A 109 -23.02 5.09 -6.07
C HIS A 109 -21.50 5.24 -5.91
N VAL A 110 -20.91 4.62 -4.88
CA VAL A 110 -19.45 4.56 -4.73
C VAL A 110 -18.81 3.89 -5.94
N ALA A 111 -19.29 2.72 -6.35
CA ALA A 111 -18.77 2.01 -7.53
C ALA A 111 -18.81 2.86 -8.80
N HIS A 112 -19.94 3.53 -9.05
CA HIS A 112 -20.09 4.41 -10.20
C HIS A 112 -19.08 5.57 -10.18
N GLN A 113 -18.91 6.23 -9.03
CA GLN A 113 -17.95 7.32 -8.88
C GLN A 113 -16.50 6.85 -9.03
N LEU A 114 -16.17 5.65 -8.54
CA LEU A 114 -14.85 5.04 -8.73
C LEU A 114 -14.57 4.75 -10.21
N ARG A 115 -15.56 4.25 -10.97
CA ARG A 115 -15.40 4.05 -12.42
C ARG A 115 -15.21 5.35 -13.18
N LEU A 116 -15.94 6.41 -12.82
CA LEU A 116 -15.74 7.73 -13.43
C LEU A 116 -14.32 8.23 -13.20
N ARG A 117 -13.81 8.16 -11.96
CA ARG A 117 -12.42 8.53 -11.65
C ARG A 117 -11.40 7.63 -12.34
N ALA A 118 -11.69 6.34 -12.45
CA ALA A 118 -10.83 5.41 -13.18
C ALA A 118 -10.78 5.71 -14.69
N ALA A 119 -11.72 6.46 -15.25
CA ALA A 119 -11.73 6.89 -16.65
C ALA A 119 -11.10 8.29 -16.85
N ASP A 120 -10.80 9.02 -15.78
CA ASP A 120 -10.27 10.37 -15.82
C ASP A 120 -8.77 10.37 -15.53
N ASP A 121 -7.97 10.46 -16.60
CA ASP A 121 -6.50 10.41 -16.51
C ASP A 121 -5.93 11.59 -15.71
N ALA A 122 -6.60 12.74 -15.69
CA ALA A 122 -6.15 13.88 -14.89
C ALA A 122 -6.32 13.62 -13.39
N GLU A 123 -7.40 12.95 -12.98
CA GLU A 123 -7.59 12.50 -11.60
C GLU A 123 -6.61 11.38 -11.22
N LEU A 124 -6.32 10.47 -12.16
CA LEU A 124 -5.29 9.43 -11.95
C LEU A 124 -3.91 10.05 -11.74
N HIS A 125 -3.53 11.06 -12.53
CA HIS A 125 -2.25 11.76 -12.38
C HIS A 125 -2.12 12.45 -11.02
N LYS A 126 -3.19 13.07 -10.52
CA LYS A 126 -3.19 13.65 -9.16
C LYS A 126 -2.95 12.57 -8.11
N LEU A 127 -3.62 11.42 -8.24
CA LEU A 127 -3.49 10.32 -7.29
C LEU A 127 -2.07 9.72 -7.30
N ILE A 128 -1.47 9.60 -8.48
CA ILE A 128 -0.09 9.14 -8.66
C ILE A 128 0.90 10.15 -8.06
N ALA A 129 0.71 11.45 -8.30
CA ALA A 129 1.54 12.51 -7.73
C ALA A 129 1.48 12.52 -6.19
N ASP A 130 0.29 12.36 -5.61
CA ASP A 130 0.10 12.22 -4.16
C ASP A 130 0.81 10.97 -3.61
N ALA A 131 0.71 9.85 -4.31
CA ALA A 131 1.37 8.60 -3.93
C ALA A 131 2.90 8.73 -3.98
N ARG A 132 3.43 9.40 -5.01
CA ARG A 132 4.85 9.72 -5.13
C ARG A 132 5.34 10.61 -3.98
N ALA A 133 4.60 11.68 -3.67
CA ALA A 133 4.94 12.56 -2.56
C ALA A 133 4.98 11.80 -1.22
N ALA A 134 4.03 10.89 -1.00
CA ALA A 134 4.01 10.01 0.16
C ALA A 134 5.21 9.04 0.18
N ALA A 135 5.55 8.44 -0.97
CA ALA A 135 6.70 7.53 -1.10
C ALA A 135 8.01 8.25 -0.78
N TRP A 136 8.25 9.44 -1.36
CA TRP A 136 9.44 10.24 -1.05
C TRP A 136 9.48 10.63 0.42
N THR A 137 8.37 11.04 1.01
CA THR A 137 8.33 11.35 2.45
C THR A 137 8.78 10.14 3.30
N GLU A 138 8.43 8.92 2.90
CA GLU A 138 8.85 7.70 3.58
C GLU A 138 10.34 7.39 3.38
N VAL A 139 10.85 7.48 2.15
CA VAL A 139 12.29 7.31 1.85
C VAL A 139 13.12 8.33 2.63
N ALA A 140 12.74 9.61 2.60
CA ALA A 140 13.46 10.66 3.30
C ALA A 140 13.48 10.43 4.82
N LYS A 141 12.36 10.00 5.41
CA LYS A 141 12.30 9.62 6.83
C LYS A 141 13.18 8.43 7.15
N ASN A 142 13.24 7.44 6.26
CA ASN A 142 14.10 6.28 6.43
C ASN A 142 15.57 6.69 6.37
N ILE A 143 15.97 7.51 5.39
CA ILE A 143 17.32 8.06 5.28
C ILE A 143 17.69 8.88 6.53
N ASP A 144 16.86 9.82 6.97
CA ASP A 144 17.12 10.62 8.18
C ASP A 144 17.26 9.72 9.42
N ARG A 145 16.41 8.69 9.56
CA ARG A 145 16.50 7.72 10.66
C ARG A 145 17.79 6.91 10.60
N THR A 146 18.12 6.34 9.45
CA THR A 146 19.32 5.51 9.27
C THR A 146 20.57 6.35 9.49
N LEU A 147 20.63 7.57 8.93
CA LEU A 147 21.73 8.49 9.17
C LEU A 147 21.86 8.86 10.65
N ARG A 148 20.76 9.07 11.38
CA ARG A 148 20.85 9.35 12.83
C ARG A 148 21.32 8.15 13.66
N ILE A 149 21.07 6.93 13.22
CA ILE A 149 21.40 5.70 13.94
C ILE A 149 22.82 5.22 13.58
N GLU A 150 23.16 5.18 12.28
CA GLU A 150 24.46 4.74 11.77
C GLU A 150 25.53 5.82 11.89
N ALA A 151 25.18 7.10 11.70
CA ALA A 151 26.06 8.17 12.11
C ALA A 151 25.90 8.35 13.63
N SER A 152 26.58 7.48 14.39
CA SER A 152 27.14 7.84 15.69
C SER A 152 27.68 9.25 15.56
N ARG A 153 26.96 10.22 16.12
CA ARG A 153 27.31 11.65 16.03
C ARG A 153 28.74 11.81 16.54
N PRO A 154 29.72 12.12 15.67
CA PRO A 154 31.13 12.17 16.04
C PRO A 154 31.41 13.13 17.20
N ASP A 155 30.58 14.16 17.30
CA ASP A 155 30.53 15.21 18.31
C ASP A 155 29.96 14.75 19.66
N LEU A 156 29.18 13.67 19.70
CA LEU A 156 28.58 13.11 20.92
C LEU A 156 29.30 11.87 21.47
N GLU A 157 30.28 11.32 20.74
CA GLU A 157 31.09 10.21 21.20
C GLU A 157 32.48 10.71 21.69
N PRO A 158 32.75 10.67 23.01
CA PRO A 158 34.00 11.16 23.59
C PRO A 158 35.26 10.54 22.95
N ASP A 159 35.12 9.32 22.41
CA ASP A 159 36.22 8.53 21.87
C ASP A 159 36.21 8.42 20.35
N TYR A 160 35.34 9.16 19.66
CA TYR A 160 35.19 9.07 18.21
C TYR A 160 36.53 9.26 17.49
N ALA A 161 37.30 10.30 17.86
CA ALA A 161 38.59 10.60 17.24
C ALA A 161 39.60 9.45 17.41
N ARG A 162 39.55 8.72 18.54
CA ARG A 162 40.41 7.58 18.82
C ARG A 162 39.99 6.34 18.02
N MET A 163 38.68 6.10 17.89
CA MET A 163 38.13 4.92 17.22
C MET A 163 37.92 5.09 15.71
N ARG A 164 38.07 6.30 15.18
CA ARG A 164 37.84 6.62 13.77
C ARG A 164 38.66 5.76 12.83
N SER A 165 39.95 5.53 13.12
CA SER A 165 40.83 4.71 12.27
C SER A 165 40.33 3.26 12.19
N ALA A 166 39.98 2.65 13.32
CA ALA A 166 39.42 1.31 13.39
C ALA A 166 38.06 1.21 12.67
N ARG A 167 37.19 2.21 12.79
CA ARG A 167 35.93 2.26 12.05
C ARG A 167 36.13 2.41 10.54
N MET A 168 37.07 3.24 10.10
CA MET A 168 37.39 3.37 8.67
C MET A 168 37.98 2.07 8.10
N GLN A 169 38.75 1.32 8.90
CA GLN A 169 39.20 -0.04 8.54
C GLN A 169 38.03 -1.03 8.49
N ALA A 170 37.12 -1.02 9.46
CA ALA A 170 35.92 -1.86 9.45
C ALA A 170 35.03 -1.57 8.23
N LEU A 171 34.83 -0.29 7.88
CA LEU A 171 34.11 0.12 6.68
C LEU A 171 34.76 -0.48 5.42
N GLN A 172 36.08 -0.41 5.31
CA GLN A 172 36.82 -0.92 4.14
C GLN A 172 36.83 -2.45 4.05
N LEU A 173 36.98 -3.15 5.18
CA LEU A 173 37.21 -4.60 5.22
C LEU A 173 35.91 -5.41 5.38
N VAL A 174 34.86 -4.82 5.93
CA VAL A 174 33.60 -5.52 6.23
C VAL A 174 32.46 -4.93 5.43
N ASP A 175 32.20 -3.63 5.57
CA ASP A 175 30.97 -3.03 5.04
C ASP A 175 31.02 -2.87 3.52
N LEU A 176 32.12 -2.37 2.94
CA LEU A 176 32.27 -2.25 1.48
C LEU A 176 32.24 -3.62 0.77
N PRO A 177 32.88 -4.69 1.30
CA PRO A 177 32.72 -6.04 0.76
C PRO A 177 31.29 -6.57 0.87
N LYS A 178 30.60 -6.37 2.01
CA LYS A 178 29.18 -6.73 2.17
C LYS A 178 28.30 -6.01 1.16
N LEU A 179 28.51 -4.70 0.97
CA LEU A 179 27.80 -3.91 -0.03
C LEU A 179 28.06 -4.42 -1.45
N ARG A 180 29.31 -4.74 -1.79
CA ARG A 180 29.65 -5.33 -3.09
C ARG A 180 28.97 -6.68 -3.33
N ALA A 181 28.90 -7.53 -2.31
CA ALA A 181 28.19 -8.81 -2.39
C ALA A 181 26.68 -8.60 -2.59
N HIS A 182 26.09 -7.67 -1.84
CA HIS A 182 24.68 -7.30 -1.96
C HIS A 182 24.34 -6.72 -3.34
N LEU A 183 25.18 -5.86 -3.90
CA LEU A 183 25.01 -5.31 -5.25
C LEU A 183 25.12 -6.39 -6.35
N ARG A 184 25.93 -7.42 -6.13
CA ARG A 184 25.99 -8.58 -7.05
C ARG A 184 24.70 -9.39 -6.98
N SER A 185 24.21 -9.71 -5.78
CA SER A 185 22.98 -10.50 -5.64
C SER A 185 21.75 -9.78 -6.20
N THR A 186 21.62 -8.47 -5.97
CA THR A 186 20.54 -7.66 -6.56
C THR A 186 20.62 -7.62 -8.08
N ARG A 187 21.81 -7.49 -8.68
CA ARG A 187 21.97 -7.59 -10.15
C ARG A 187 21.56 -8.95 -10.69
N THR A 188 21.97 -10.04 -10.03
CA THR A 188 21.55 -11.39 -10.43
C THR A 188 20.04 -11.56 -10.34
N GLN A 189 19.42 -11.09 -9.24
CA GLN A 189 17.96 -11.10 -9.08
C GLN A 189 17.25 -10.28 -10.16
N LYS A 190 17.80 -9.12 -10.56
CA LYS A 190 17.26 -8.30 -11.65
C LYS A 190 17.30 -9.06 -12.98
N GLN A 191 18.43 -9.71 -13.30
CA GLN A 191 18.58 -10.52 -14.52
C GLN A 191 17.60 -11.71 -14.55
N LEU A 192 17.39 -12.39 -13.42
CA LEU A 192 16.42 -13.48 -13.32
C LEU A 192 14.99 -12.98 -13.56
N ARG A 193 14.62 -11.83 -12.98
CA ARG A 193 13.31 -11.19 -13.21
C ARG A 193 13.12 -10.79 -14.68
N GLU A 194 14.14 -10.21 -15.32
CA GLU A 194 14.12 -9.85 -16.74
C GLU A 194 14.01 -11.09 -17.65
N ALA A 195 14.59 -12.22 -17.24
CA ALA A 195 14.44 -13.51 -17.91
C ALA A 195 13.08 -14.20 -17.67
N GLY A 196 12.20 -13.61 -16.86
CA GLY A 196 10.89 -14.17 -16.51
C GLY A 196 10.92 -15.26 -15.44
N GLU A 197 12.06 -15.45 -14.77
CA GLU A 197 12.21 -16.38 -13.64
C GLU A 197 11.88 -15.67 -12.32
N LEU A 198 10.97 -16.25 -11.53
CA LEU A 198 10.67 -15.74 -10.18
C LEU A 198 11.91 -15.98 -9.29
N PRO A 199 12.51 -14.94 -8.68
CA PRO A 199 13.68 -15.14 -7.83
C PRO A 199 13.27 -15.96 -6.61
N ASP A 200 14.05 -17.01 -6.31
CA ASP A 200 13.91 -17.77 -5.06
C ASP A 200 13.97 -16.82 -3.87
N ILE A 201 12.88 -16.73 -3.12
CA ILE A 201 12.86 -16.06 -1.83
C ILE A 201 13.60 -17.01 -0.89
N LEU A 202 14.92 -16.85 -0.78
CA LEU A 202 15.67 -17.53 0.28
C LEU A 202 15.06 -17.09 1.61
N PRO A 203 14.57 -18.02 2.46
CA PRO A 203 14.09 -17.66 3.79
C PRO A 203 15.22 -16.95 4.54
N ALA A 204 14.85 -15.95 5.35
CA ALA A 204 15.78 -15.04 6.04
C ALA A 204 16.86 -15.74 6.88
N ASP A 205 16.69 -17.03 7.14
CA ASP A 205 17.52 -17.85 8.01
C ASP A 205 18.58 -18.66 7.25
N VAL A 206 18.64 -18.57 5.90
CA VAL A 206 19.63 -19.30 5.10
C VAL A 206 20.75 -18.36 4.68
N LEU A 207 21.88 -18.47 5.40
CA LEU A 207 23.13 -17.85 4.99
C LEU A 207 23.53 -18.35 3.59
N PRO A 208 23.87 -17.46 2.63
CA PRO A 208 24.33 -17.89 1.32
C PRO A 208 25.60 -18.73 1.45
N ALA A 209 25.79 -19.71 0.58
CA ALA A 209 26.97 -20.57 0.61
C ALA A 209 28.27 -19.74 0.61
N GLY A 210 29.01 -19.78 1.72
CA GLY A 210 30.23 -19.01 1.96
C GLY A 210 30.09 -17.83 2.95
N ALA A 211 28.91 -17.60 3.53
CA ALA A 211 28.77 -16.69 4.67
C ALA A 211 29.11 -17.42 5.98
N ILE A 212 30.08 -16.88 6.73
CA ILE A 212 30.47 -17.37 8.05
C ILE A 212 29.45 -16.86 9.07
N ASP A 213 28.95 -17.78 9.90
CA ASP A 213 28.07 -17.46 11.02
C ASP A 213 28.88 -16.70 12.09
N PRO A 214 28.49 -15.46 12.47
CA PRO A 214 29.18 -14.71 13.52
C PRO A 214 29.17 -15.41 14.89
N GLY A 215 28.35 -16.44 15.10
CA GLY A 215 28.37 -17.29 16.29
C GLY A 215 29.49 -18.34 16.33
N GLU A 216 30.23 -18.56 15.24
CA GLU A 216 31.35 -19.53 15.18
C GLU A 216 32.71 -18.91 15.53
N LEU A 217 32.77 -17.62 15.87
CA LEU A 217 34.00 -16.87 16.17
C LEU A 217 34.19 -16.53 17.67
N GLU A 218 33.50 -17.21 18.59
CA GLU A 218 33.79 -17.17 20.03
C GLU A 218 34.79 -18.24 20.48
#